data_AF-A0A497JX47-F1
#
_entry.id   AF-A0A497JX47-F1
#
_cell.length_a   1.000
_cell.length_b   1.000
_cell.length_c   1.000
_cell.angle_alpha   90.00
_cell.angle_beta   90.00
_cell.angle_gamma   90.00
#
_symmetry.space_group_name_H-M   'P 1'
#
loop_
_entity.id
_entity.type
_entity.pdbx_description
1 polymer ?
#
loop_
_entity_poly.entity_id
_entity_poly.type
_entity_poly.pdbx_seq_one_letter_code
_entity_poly.pdbx_strand_id
1 'polypeptide(L)'
;MDILRSSLSGIGSIPDAYVIDLSKRELYIVEIELSSHPVYDHIVKQLTKFINGIENPHTRNQIINMLYEEIKEGVPPYPKCSQQF
;
A
#
# COMPACT_ATOMS: atom_id res chain seq x y z
N MET A 1 13.40 14.03 12.14
CA MET A 1 13.29 13.25 13.38
C MET A 1 11.95 12.52 13.34
N ASP A 2 11.94 11.47 12.54
CA ASP A 2 11.22 10.20 12.67
C ASP A 2 9.88 10.22 13.41
N ILE A 3 8.83 10.68 12.72
CA ILE A 3 7.47 10.29 13.06
C ILE A 3 7.24 8.89 12.48
N LEU A 4 7.68 7.90 13.25
CA LEU A 4 7.05 6.60 13.45
C LEU A 4 5.82 6.33 12.54
N ARG A 5 6.05 5.91 11.29
CA ARG A 5 5.16 5.02 10.52
C ARG A 5 5.16 3.61 11.15
N SER A 6 5.13 3.51 12.47
CA SER A 6 4.83 2.25 13.16
C SER A 6 3.31 2.14 13.22
N SER A 7 2.73 1.48 12.22
CA SER A 7 1.38 0.91 12.38
C SER A 7 1.35 0.14 13.71
N LEU A 8 0.23 0.23 14.42
CA LEU A 8 -0.03 -0.31 15.78
C LEU A 8 0.17 -1.83 15.95
N SER A 9 0.85 -2.50 15.01
CA SER A 9 1.23 -3.90 15.08
C SER A 9 2.67 -4.17 14.61
N GLY A 10 3.44 -3.21 14.11
CA GLY A 10 4.80 -3.45 13.56
C GLY A 10 4.83 -4.39 12.33
N ILE A 11 3.67 -4.87 11.89
CA ILE A 11 3.52 -5.97 10.92
C ILE A 11 2.90 -5.50 9.59
N GLY A 12 2.23 -4.34 9.53
CA GLY A 12 1.66 -3.81 8.27
C GLY A 12 2.42 -2.60 7.75
N SER A 13 3.02 -2.70 6.56
CA SER A 13 3.29 -1.50 5.74
C SER A 13 2.04 -1.20 4.91
N ILE A 14 1.74 0.09 4.74
CA ILE A 14 0.68 0.57 3.83
C ILE A 14 1.41 1.10 2.61
N PRO A 15 1.04 0.68 1.39
CA PRO A 15 1.72 1.22 0.23
C PRO A 15 1.27 2.64 -0.09
N ASP A 16 2.12 3.41 -0.76
CA ASP A 16 1.77 4.79 -1.11
C ASP A 16 0.68 4.83 -2.19
N ALA A 17 0.66 3.87 -3.13
CA ALA A 17 -0.44 3.71 -4.08
C ALA A 17 -0.58 2.28 -4.65
N TYR A 18 -1.78 2.01 -5.18
CA TYR A 18 -2.07 0.87 -6.06
C TYR A 18 -2.42 1.39 -7.46
N VAL A 19 -1.90 0.75 -8.50
CA VAL A 19 -2.24 1.05 -9.90
C VAL A 19 -2.77 -0.21 -10.56
N ILE A 20 -3.97 -0.12 -11.14
CA ILE A 20 -4.59 -1.22 -11.88
C ILE A 20 -4.55 -0.88 -13.36
N ASP A 21 -3.74 -1.62 -14.12
CA ASP A 21 -3.78 -1.56 -15.58
C ASP A 21 -4.82 -2.57 -16.09
N LEU A 22 -6.02 -2.06 -16.41
CA LEU A 22 -7.12 -2.89 -16.92
C LEU A 22 -6.85 -3.49 -18.31
N SER A 23 -5.98 -2.86 -19.10
CA SER A 23 -5.63 -3.35 -20.44
C SER A 23 -4.71 -4.55 -20.36
N LYS A 24 -3.74 -4.50 -19.44
CA LYS A 24 -2.79 -5.60 -19.20
C LYS A 24 -3.26 -6.61 -18.17
N ARG A 25 -4.29 -6.27 -17.38
CA ARG A 25 -4.81 -7.05 -16.24
C ARG A 25 -3.75 -7.24 -15.15
N GLU A 26 -3.04 -6.17 -14.86
CA GLU A 26 -1.94 -6.16 -13.89
C GLU A 26 -2.24 -5.20 -12.73
N LEU A 27 -1.88 -5.63 -11.52
CA LEU A 27 -1.90 -4.81 -10.31
C LEU A 27 -0.47 -4.46 -9.95
N TYR A 28 -0.20 -3.17 -9.80
CA TYR A 28 1.08 -2.64 -9.38
C TYR A 28 0.95 -2.03 -7.98
N ILE A 29 1.96 -2.27 -7.14
CA ILE A 29 2.14 -1.59 -5.86
C ILE A 29 3.25 -0.55 -6.04
N VAL A 30 2.97 0.69 -5.63
CA VAL A 30 3.88 1.82 -5.81
C VAL A 30 4.34 2.33 -4.45
N GLU A 31 5.67 2.38 -4.27
CA GLU A 31 6.34 3.02 -3.14
C GLU A 31 7.14 4.22 -3.64
N ILE A 32 7.14 5.31 -2.87
CA ILE A 32 7.94 6.51 -3.14
C ILE A 32 8.88 6.72 -1.96
N GLU A 33 10.18 6.70 -2.21
CA GLU A 33 11.21 6.98 -1.20
C GLU A 33 12.02 8.22 -1.58
N LEU A 34 12.43 8.99 -0.57
CA LEU A 34 13.30 10.15 -0.78
C LEU A 34 14.75 9.68 -0.98
N SER A 35 15.41 10.20 -2.00
CA SER A 35 16.81 9.89 -2.32
C SER A 35 17.80 10.30 -1.22
N SER A 36 17.38 11.14 -0.26
CA SER A 36 18.17 11.57 0.89
C SER A 36 18.22 10.56 2.05
N HIS A 37 17.38 9.51 2.04
CA HIS A 37 17.39 8.44 3.04
C HIS A 37 18.17 7.21 2.56
N PRO A 38 18.50 6.25 3.44
CA PRO A 38 19.04 4.95 3.04
C PRO A 38 18.03 4.16 2.17
N VAL A 39 17.97 4.49 0.88
CA VAL A 39 16.98 3.98 -0.09
C VAL A 39 16.84 2.46 0.00
N TYR A 40 17.98 1.77 0.04
CA TYR A 40 18.01 0.31 0.06
C TYR A 40 17.39 -0.27 1.35
N ASP A 41 17.70 0.29 2.51
CA ASP A 41 17.30 -0.28 3.79
C ASP A 41 15.80 -0.12 4.09
N HIS A 42 15.17 0.89 3.48
CA HIS A 42 13.74 1.18 3.64
C HIS A 42 12.89 0.50 2.56
N ILE A 43 13.20 0.74 1.28
CA ILE A 43 12.44 0.17 0.16
C ILE A 43 12.42 -1.36 0.22
N VAL A 44 13.58 -2.01 0.45
CA VAL A 44 13.65 -3.48 0.40
C VAL A 44 12.77 -4.11 1.47
N LYS A 45 12.75 -3.55 2.68
CA LYS A 45 11.91 -4.06 3.78
C LYS A 45 10.42 -3.89 3.49
N GLN A 46 10.03 -2.73 2.93
CA GLN A 46 8.64 -2.48 2.52
C GLN A 46 8.21 -3.42 1.40
N LEU A 47 8.98 -3.50 0.31
CA LEU A 47 8.70 -4.39 -0.81
C LEU A 47 8.61 -5.85 -0.39
N THR A 48 9.51 -6.32 0.49
CA THR A 48 9.49 -7.69 0.99
C THR A 48 8.18 -8.00 1.71
N LYS A 49 7.67 -7.06 2.53
CA LYS A 49 6.38 -7.25 3.21
C LYS A 49 5.22 -7.32 2.21
N PHE A 50 5.23 -6.48 1.17
CA PHE A 50 4.18 -6.51 0.15
C PHE A 50 4.21 -7.78 -0.68
N ILE A 51 5.38 -8.25 -1.09
CA ILE A 51 5.55 -9.52 -1.80
C ILE A 51 4.98 -10.66 -0.95
N ASN A 52 5.41 -10.76 0.31
CA ASN A 52 4.90 -11.79 1.23
C ASN A 52 3.38 -11.69 1.43
N GLY A 53 2.83 -10.47 1.49
CA GLY A 53 1.39 -10.23 1.61
C GLY A 53 0.61 -10.66 0.35
N ILE A 54 1.13 -10.41 -0.85
CA ILE A 54 0.50 -10.83 -2.12
C ILE A 54 0.60 -12.35 -2.29
N GLU A 55 1.71 -12.96 -1.89
CA GLU A 55 1.88 -14.41 -1.96
C GLU A 55 0.96 -15.15 -0.98
N ASN A 56 0.61 -14.52 0.15
CA ASN A 56 -0.39 -15.04 1.07
C ASN A 56 -1.81 -14.95 0.47
N PRO A 57 -2.50 -16.06 0.20
CA PRO A 57 -3.82 -16.02 -0.46
C PRO A 57 -4.90 -15.29 0.34
N HIS A 58 -4.84 -15.35 1.67
CA HIS A 58 -5.80 -14.69 2.54
C HIS A 58 -5.64 -13.16 2.45
N THR A 59 -4.41 -12.67 2.63
CA THR A 59 -4.08 -11.24 2.53
C THR A 59 -4.35 -10.71 1.12
N ARG A 60 -4.00 -11.47 0.08
CA ARG A 60 -4.31 -11.11 -1.31
C ARG A 60 -5.80 -10.92 -1.54
N ASN A 61 -6.64 -11.83 -1.05
CA ASN A 61 -8.10 -11.71 -1.20
C ASN A 61 -8.64 -10.50 -0.44
N GLN A 62 -8.07 -10.17 0.73
CA GLN A 62 -8.44 -8.95 1.46
C GLN A 62 -8.12 -7.68 0.65
N ILE A 63 -6.93 -7.62 0.02
CA ILE A 63 -6.53 -6.49 -0.84
C ILE A 63 -7.48 -6.37 -2.04
N ILE A 64 -7.78 -7.47 -2.73
CA ILE A 64 -8.70 -7.48 -3.87
C ILE A 64 -10.09 -6.98 -3.47
N ASN A 65 -10.64 -7.49 -2.36
CA ASN A 65 -11.96 -7.08 -1.88
C ASN A 65 -11.99 -5.59 -1.52
N MET A 66 -10.95 -5.08 -0.84
CA MET A 66 -10.85 -3.67 -0.48
C MET A 66 -10.78 -2.77 -1.73
N LEU A 67 -9.95 -3.11 -2.71
CA LEU A 67 -9.87 -2.38 -3.98
C LEU A 67 -11.20 -2.42 -4.75
N TYR A 68 -11.87 -3.58 -4.77
CA TYR A 68 -13.14 -3.74 -5.46
C TYR A 68 -14.25 -2.90 -4.84
N GLU A 69 -14.37 -2.89 -3.51
CA GLU A 69 -15.36 -2.06 -2.83
C GLU A 69 -15.06 -0.57 -3.00
N GLU A 70 -13.80 -0.13 -2.93
CA GLU A 70 -13.43 1.28 -3.18
C GLU A 70 -13.82 1.74 -4.60
N ILE A 71 -13.56 0.89 -5.61
CA ILE A 71 -13.96 1.18 -7.01
C ILE A 71 -15.48 1.24 -7.14
N LYS A 72 -16.19 0.31 -6.47
CA LYS A 72 -17.64 0.17 -6.56
C LYS A 72 -18.39 1.28 -5.83
N GLU A 73 -17.90 1.73 -4.68
CA GLU A 73 -18.46 2.88 -3.95
C GLU A 73 -18.24 4.18 -4.72
N GLY A 74 -17.25 4.20 -5.63
CA GLY A 74 -16.88 5.33 -6.45
C GLY A 74 -16.06 6.33 -5.63
N VAL A 75 -14.98 6.84 -6.22
CA VAL A 75 -14.12 7.83 -5.56
C VAL A 75 -14.95 9.09 -5.28
N PRO A 76 -15.25 9.46 -4.02
CA PRO A 76 -15.81 10.78 -3.74
C PRO A 76 -14.82 11.84 -4.27
N PRO A 77 -15.29 13.02 -4.72
CA PRO A 77 -14.44 14.03 -5.38
C PRO A 77 -13.27 14.54 -4.51
N TYR A 78 -13.18 14.13 -3.25
CA TYR A 78 -12.03 14.30 -2.38
C TYR A 78 -11.77 13.01 -1.61
N PRO A 79 -10.49 12.58 -1.46
CA PRO A 79 -10.16 11.50 -0.54
C PRO A 79 -10.68 11.88 0.85
N LYS A 80 -11.34 10.94 1.55
CA LYS A 80 -11.67 11.14 2.97
C LYS A 80 -10.35 11.27 3.73
N CYS A 81 -9.92 12.52 3.92
CA CYS A 81 -8.87 12.86 4.84
C CYS A 81 -9.41 12.55 6.25
N SER A 82 -9.23 11.31 6.69
CA SER A 82 -9.41 10.97 8.10
C SER A 82 -8.25 11.63 8.84
N GLN A 83 -8.53 12.82 9.37
CA GLN A 83 -7.79 13.39 10.47
C GLN A 83 -7.72 12.35 11.59
N GLN A 84 -6.59 11.66 11.70
CA GLN A 84 -6.13 11.13 12.97
C GLN A 84 -4.62 10.93 12.85
N PHE A 85 -3.88 12.02 13.09
CA PHE A 85 -2.50 11.93 13.57
C PHE A 85 -2.53 11.71 15.08
#